data_AF-A0A9D4K7T1-F1
#
_entry.id   AF-A0A9D4K7T1-F1
#
_cell.length_a   1.000
_cell.length_b   1.000
_cell.length_c   1.000
_cell.angle_alpha   90.00
_cell.angle_beta   90.00
_cell.angle_gamma   90.00
#
_symmetry.space_group_name_H-M   'P 1'
#
loop_
_entity.id
_entity.type
_entity.pdbx_description
1 polymer ?
#
loop_
_entity_poly.entity_id
_entity_poly.type
_entity_poly.pdbx_seq_one_letter_code
_entity_poly.pdbx_strand_id
1 'polypeptide(L)'
;MKETKENPGLKKVCQEDELIRQFGLYHLGRLGPLEEQRLKDQDNVRTKMRSLARLLVRLNGEELFSYPLSHFICAQKFDLVAKTVKEMYQEIGSSQLGLNLGHYIKQVSLLKSSMCLRRQDCRRKKEANEFTEMFDAEWKGKVSSVANRSKRLKAMNKRCELPSTEDLVSLKKFLVEEIQIKMENPAPTYPEYVYITHLLIARIALFNKRRVNEVSELKVSDFQKRIRGDELDTNTEIYNSLAVSEKALLKR
;
A
#
# COMPACT_ATOMS: atom_id res chain seq x y z
N MET A 1 -0.23 0.73 -10.95
CA MET A 1 0.00 0.61 -12.41
C MET A 1 1.05 -0.45 -12.78
N LYS A 2 2.15 -0.64 -12.03
CA LYS A 2 3.17 -1.67 -12.31
C LYS A 2 2.61 -3.10 -12.40
N GLU A 3 1.74 -3.47 -11.46
CA GLU A 3 1.14 -4.81 -11.38
C GLU A 3 0.25 -5.17 -12.61
N THR A 4 -0.40 -4.18 -13.23
CA THR A 4 -1.21 -4.36 -14.45
C THR A 4 -0.35 -4.54 -15.70
N LYS A 5 0.84 -3.91 -15.74
CA LYS A 5 1.79 -4.10 -16.85
C LYS A 5 2.45 -5.48 -16.78
N GLU A 6 2.75 -5.96 -15.58
CA GLU A 6 3.40 -7.26 -15.36
C GLU A 6 2.43 -8.45 -15.48
N ASN A 7 1.12 -8.24 -15.24
CA ASN A 7 0.12 -9.30 -15.29
C ASN A 7 -1.13 -8.81 -16.06
N PRO A 8 -1.16 -8.97 -17.40
CA PRO A 8 -2.30 -8.56 -18.20
C PRO A 8 -3.55 -9.38 -17.83
N GLY A 9 -4.74 -8.79 -17.97
CA GLY A 9 -6.02 -9.47 -17.74
C GLY A 9 -6.54 -9.50 -16.30
N LEU A 10 -5.73 -9.16 -15.28
CA LEU A 10 -6.19 -9.16 -13.87
C LEU A 10 -7.40 -8.26 -13.61
N LYS A 11 -7.56 -7.17 -14.38
CA LYS A 11 -8.75 -6.29 -14.29
C LYS A 11 -10.03 -7.08 -14.56
N LYS A 12 -10.04 -7.92 -15.61
CA LYS A 12 -11.20 -8.71 -16.00
C LYS A 12 -11.55 -9.73 -14.91
N VAL A 13 -10.54 -10.44 -14.40
CA VAL A 13 -10.70 -11.39 -13.28
C VAL A 13 -11.31 -10.72 -12.04
N CYS A 14 -10.84 -9.52 -11.67
CA CYS A 14 -11.40 -8.77 -10.54
C CYS A 14 -12.86 -8.34 -10.73
N GLN A 15 -13.28 -8.14 -11.99
CA GLN A 15 -14.64 -7.70 -12.32
C GLN A 15 -15.62 -8.88 -12.40
N GLU A 16 -15.15 -10.04 -12.85
CA GLU A 16 -15.96 -11.26 -13.04
C GLU A 16 -16.10 -12.09 -11.77
N ASP A 17 -15.06 -12.18 -10.93
CA ASP A 17 -15.11 -12.98 -9.70
C ASP A 17 -15.91 -12.26 -8.60
N GLU A 18 -17.03 -12.87 -8.20
CA GLU A 18 -17.94 -12.31 -7.19
C GLU A 18 -17.24 -12.04 -5.85
N LEU A 19 -16.41 -12.98 -5.39
CA LEU A 19 -15.84 -12.93 -4.05
C LEU A 19 -14.73 -11.87 -3.96
N ILE A 20 -13.92 -11.72 -5.00
CA ILE A 20 -12.93 -10.64 -5.13
C ILE A 20 -13.64 -9.29 -5.19
N ARG A 21 -14.76 -9.20 -5.93
CA ARG A 21 -15.53 -7.95 -6.05
C ARG A 21 -16.10 -7.53 -4.70
N GLN A 22 -16.70 -8.47 -3.96
CA GLN A 22 -17.20 -8.21 -2.61
C GLN A 22 -16.09 -7.84 -1.63
N PHE A 23 -14.92 -8.46 -1.74
CA PHE A 23 -13.74 -8.09 -0.96
C PHE A 23 -13.32 -6.64 -1.24
N GLY A 24 -13.31 -6.22 -2.51
CA GLY A 24 -13.05 -4.83 -2.91
C GLY A 24 -14.05 -3.85 -2.31
N LEU A 25 -15.35 -4.15 -2.44
CA LEU A 25 -16.43 -3.33 -1.87
C LEU A 25 -16.32 -3.21 -0.34
N TYR A 26 -15.99 -4.31 0.34
CA TYR A 26 -15.76 -4.30 1.79
C TYR A 26 -14.62 -3.35 2.18
N HIS A 27 -13.49 -3.38 1.47
CA HIS A 27 -12.38 -2.47 1.77
C HIS A 27 -12.67 -1.02 1.39
N LEU A 28 -13.41 -0.75 0.31
CA LEU A 28 -13.84 0.61 -0.04
C LEU A 28 -14.81 1.18 1.00
N GLY A 29 -15.78 0.39 1.47
CA GLY A 29 -16.73 0.82 2.50
C GLY A 29 -16.05 1.19 3.82
N ARG A 30 -14.91 0.58 4.14
CA ARG A 30 -14.10 0.91 5.32
C ARG A 30 -13.36 2.26 5.23
N LEU A 31 -13.23 2.84 4.03
CA LEU A 31 -12.56 4.12 3.83
C LEU A 31 -13.50 5.32 4.05
N GLY A 32 -14.80 5.09 4.28
CA GLY A 32 -15.79 6.15 4.44
C GLY A 32 -16.36 6.67 3.12
N PRO A 33 -17.04 7.84 3.15
CA PRO A 33 -17.66 8.46 1.99
C PRO A 33 -16.68 8.76 0.85
N LEU A 34 -17.16 8.80 -0.39
CA LEU A 34 -16.32 8.98 -1.57
C LEU A 34 -15.45 10.24 -1.53
N GLU A 35 -15.96 11.31 -0.91
CA GLU A 35 -15.28 12.60 -0.77
C GLU A 35 -14.03 12.52 0.14
N GLU A 36 -14.01 11.58 1.08
CA GLU A 36 -12.89 11.34 2.00
C GLU A 36 -11.86 10.36 1.41
N GLN A 37 -12.24 9.61 0.37
CA GLN A 37 -11.39 8.57 -0.21
C GLN A 37 -10.27 9.18 -1.06
N ARG A 38 -9.03 9.03 -0.61
CA ARG A 38 -7.86 9.46 -1.38
C ARG A 38 -7.55 8.47 -2.49
N LEU A 39 -6.99 8.95 -3.60
CA LEU A 39 -6.58 8.11 -4.72
C LEU A 39 -5.65 6.95 -4.29
N LYS A 40 -4.74 7.21 -3.35
CA LYS A 40 -3.84 6.20 -2.78
C LYS A 40 -4.58 5.07 -2.05
N ASP A 41 -5.69 5.40 -1.40
CA ASP A 41 -6.47 4.42 -0.64
C ASP A 41 -7.22 3.51 -1.62
N GLN A 42 -7.78 4.09 -2.68
CA GLN A 42 -8.37 3.34 -3.79
C GLN A 42 -7.30 2.46 -4.48
N ASP A 43 -6.09 2.98 -4.71
CA ASP A 43 -4.99 2.20 -5.27
C ASP A 43 -4.57 1.03 -4.39
N ASN A 44 -4.53 1.22 -3.08
CA ASN A 44 -4.28 0.15 -2.12
C ASN A 44 -5.35 -0.94 -2.26
N VAL A 45 -6.65 -0.58 -2.30
CA VAL A 45 -7.72 -1.57 -2.53
C VAL A 45 -7.54 -2.29 -3.86
N ARG A 46 -7.24 -1.57 -4.94
CA ARG A 46 -6.97 -2.16 -6.26
C ARG A 46 -5.81 -3.16 -6.20
N THR A 47 -4.74 -2.86 -5.49
CA THR A 47 -3.61 -3.79 -5.31
C THR A 47 -4.02 -5.04 -4.53
N LYS A 48 -4.80 -4.91 -3.44
CA LYS A 48 -5.30 -6.07 -2.69
C LYS A 48 -6.16 -6.99 -3.58
N MET A 49 -7.09 -6.41 -4.35
CA MET A 49 -7.94 -7.16 -5.28
C MET A 49 -7.10 -7.86 -6.35
N ARG A 50 -6.12 -7.17 -6.96
CA ARG A 50 -5.24 -7.76 -7.97
C ARG A 50 -4.35 -8.86 -7.42
N SER A 51 -3.89 -8.75 -6.18
CA SER A 51 -3.16 -9.83 -5.51
C SER A 51 -4.01 -11.10 -5.40
N LEU A 52 -5.29 -10.97 -5.02
CA LEU A 52 -6.23 -12.11 -4.99
C LEU A 52 -6.54 -12.64 -6.39
N ALA A 53 -6.73 -11.77 -7.38
CA ALA A 53 -6.96 -12.19 -8.77
C ALA A 53 -5.75 -12.95 -9.34
N ARG A 54 -4.53 -12.52 -9.00
CA ARG A 54 -3.31 -13.23 -9.40
C ARG A 54 -3.23 -14.61 -8.76
N LEU A 55 -3.60 -14.72 -7.48
CA LEU A 55 -3.72 -16.02 -6.82
C LEU A 55 -4.75 -16.91 -7.54
N LEU A 56 -5.93 -16.37 -7.87
CA LEU A 56 -6.97 -17.11 -8.59
C LEU A 56 -6.49 -17.63 -9.96
N VAL A 57 -5.79 -16.80 -10.73
CA VAL A 57 -5.21 -17.21 -12.02
C VAL A 57 -4.21 -18.35 -11.83
N ARG A 58 -3.36 -18.30 -10.79
CA ARG A 58 -2.41 -19.38 -10.49
C ARG A 58 -3.11 -20.66 -10.06
N LEU A 59 -4.14 -20.57 -9.22
CA LEU A 59 -4.92 -21.74 -8.78
C LEU A 59 -5.62 -22.42 -9.95
N ASN A 60 -6.24 -21.64 -10.85
CA ASN A 60 -6.86 -22.17 -12.06
C ASN A 60 -5.87 -22.75 -13.07
N GLY A 61 -4.57 -22.41 -12.97
CA GLY A 61 -3.53 -23.04 -13.79
C GLY A 61 -3.24 -24.50 -13.40
N GLU A 62 -3.62 -24.91 -12.19
CA GLU A 62 -3.46 -26.28 -11.67
C GLU A 62 -4.75 -27.12 -11.86
N GLU A 63 -5.81 -26.53 -12.43
CA GLU A 63 -7.12 -27.17 -12.61
C GLU A 63 -7.45 -27.33 -14.11
N LEU A 64 -8.34 -28.29 -14.42
CA LEU A 64 -8.82 -28.53 -15.78
C LEU A 64 -9.74 -27.43 -16.31
N PHE A 65 -10.44 -26.74 -15.41
CA PHE A 65 -11.43 -25.71 -15.73
C PHE A 65 -11.17 -24.46 -14.90
N SER A 66 -11.66 -23.32 -15.41
CA SER A 66 -11.63 -22.05 -14.68
C SER A 66 -12.76 -22.02 -13.65
N TYR A 67 -12.39 -21.95 -12.37
CA TYR A 67 -13.31 -21.85 -11.24
C TYR A 67 -13.23 -20.47 -10.58
N PRO A 68 -14.32 -19.99 -9.95
CA PRO A 68 -14.29 -18.78 -9.13
C PRO A 68 -13.48 -19.01 -7.84
N LEU A 69 -12.99 -17.93 -7.23
CA LEU A 69 -12.22 -17.99 -5.99
C LEU A 69 -12.97 -18.74 -4.88
N SER A 70 -14.30 -18.60 -4.83
CA SER A 70 -15.14 -19.32 -3.88
C SER A 70 -14.99 -20.85 -3.92
N HIS A 71 -14.58 -21.45 -5.04
CA HIS A 71 -14.33 -22.88 -5.17
C HIS A 71 -13.10 -23.33 -4.36
N PHE A 72 -12.06 -22.50 -4.32
CA PHE A 72 -10.80 -22.80 -3.64
C PHE A 72 -10.84 -22.54 -2.12
N ILE A 73 -11.86 -21.82 -1.64
CA ILE A 73 -12.06 -21.54 -0.21
C ILE A 73 -12.87 -22.68 0.44
N CYS A 74 -12.30 -23.87 0.48
CA CYS A 74 -12.82 -25.07 1.16
C CYS A 74 -11.67 -25.91 1.71
N ALA A 75 -11.90 -26.67 2.78
CA ALA A 75 -10.85 -27.42 3.46
C ALA A 75 -10.08 -28.36 2.50
N GLN A 76 -10.76 -28.97 1.53
CA GLN A 76 -10.15 -29.90 0.55
C GLN A 76 -9.10 -29.22 -0.34
N LYS A 77 -9.22 -27.92 -0.60
CA LYS A 77 -8.31 -27.15 -1.46
C LYS A 77 -7.30 -26.33 -0.65
N PHE A 78 -7.30 -26.42 0.68
CA PHE A 78 -6.44 -25.63 1.55
C PHE A 78 -4.95 -25.80 1.24
N ASP A 79 -4.50 -27.04 1.05
CA ASP A 79 -3.11 -27.35 0.74
C ASP A 79 -2.66 -26.78 -0.60
N LEU A 80 -3.54 -26.85 -1.61
CA LEU A 80 -3.31 -26.23 -2.90
C LEU A 80 -3.12 -24.71 -2.73
N VAL A 81 -4.01 -24.04 -2.01
CA VAL A 81 -3.91 -22.59 -1.74
C VAL A 81 -2.61 -22.25 -1.01
N ALA A 82 -2.25 -22.99 0.04
CA ALA A 82 -1.02 -22.75 0.80
C ALA A 82 0.24 -22.96 -0.06
N LYS A 83 0.27 -24.02 -0.88
CA LYS A 83 1.34 -24.31 -1.83
C LYS A 83 1.49 -23.17 -2.86
N THR A 84 0.41 -22.79 -3.53
CA THR A 84 0.44 -21.74 -4.55
C THR A 84 0.90 -20.40 -3.99
N VAL A 85 0.42 -20.01 -2.79
CA VAL A 85 0.91 -18.78 -2.14
C VAL A 85 2.41 -18.86 -1.86
N LYS A 86 2.90 -20.03 -1.44
CA LYS A 86 4.33 -20.24 -1.15
C LYS A 86 5.20 -20.06 -2.38
N GLU A 87 4.81 -20.67 -3.49
CA GLU A 87 5.48 -20.55 -4.78
C GLU A 87 5.49 -19.09 -5.26
N MET A 88 4.33 -18.42 -5.23
CA MET A 88 4.20 -17.02 -5.66
C MET A 88 5.15 -16.07 -4.92
N TYR A 89 5.28 -16.20 -3.58
CA TYR A 89 6.15 -15.29 -2.84
C TYR A 89 7.63 -15.66 -2.95
N GLN A 90 7.95 -16.93 -3.19
CA GLN A 90 9.31 -17.41 -3.43
C GLN A 90 9.84 -16.95 -4.79
N GLU A 91 9.05 -17.10 -5.86
CA GLU A 91 9.40 -16.66 -7.22
C GLU A 91 9.72 -15.16 -7.28
N ILE A 92 8.90 -14.32 -6.64
CA ILE A 92 9.11 -12.87 -6.61
C ILE A 92 10.20 -12.48 -5.61
N GLY A 93 10.59 -13.40 -4.72
CA GLY A 93 11.49 -13.10 -3.62
C GLY A 93 10.90 -12.11 -2.60
N SER A 94 9.58 -11.92 -2.54
CA SER A 94 8.94 -10.98 -1.62
C SER A 94 8.13 -11.70 -0.56
N SER A 95 8.73 -11.96 0.60
CA SER A 95 8.05 -12.57 1.74
C SER A 95 6.83 -11.78 2.22
N GLN A 96 6.78 -10.47 1.94
CA GLN A 96 5.62 -9.62 2.26
C GLN A 96 4.38 -10.03 1.45
N LEU A 97 4.55 -10.53 0.22
CA LEU A 97 3.42 -11.01 -0.59
C LEU A 97 2.72 -12.18 0.10
N GLY A 98 3.46 -13.16 0.58
CA GLY A 98 2.90 -14.33 1.27
C GLY A 98 2.12 -13.94 2.54
N LEU A 99 2.64 -13.00 3.32
CA LEU A 99 1.96 -12.48 4.51
C LEU A 99 0.67 -11.73 4.13
N ASN A 100 0.74 -10.84 3.14
CA ASN A 100 -0.40 -10.08 2.66
C ASN A 100 -1.51 -10.99 2.12
N LEU A 101 -1.16 -11.97 1.26
CA LEU A 101 -2.11 -12.94 0.73
C LEU A 101 -2.75 -13.76 1.86
N GLY A 102 -1.99 -14.18 2.87
CA GLY A 102 -2.55 -14.84 4.06
C GLY A 102 -3.63 -13.99 4.74
N HIS A 103 -3.36 -12.71 4.98
CA HIS A 103 -4.35 -11.80 5.55
C HIS A 103 -5.60 -11.65 4.66
N TYR A 104 -5.42 -11.57 3.35
CA TYR A 104 -6.53 -11.41 2.41
C TYR A 104 -7.37 -12.70 2.32
N ILE A 105 -6.73 -13.87 2.27
CA ILE A 105 -7.40 -15.17 2.23
C ILE A 105 -8.26 -15.38 3.47
N LYS A 106 -7.75 -15.07 4.67
CA LYS A 106 -8.55 -15.14 5.91
C LYS A 106 -9.76 -14.21 5.86
N GLN A 107 -9.60 -12.99 5.36
CA GLN A 107 -10.73 -12.07 5.20
C GLN A 107 -11.74 -12.59 4.17
N VAL A 108 -11.27 -13.17 3.08
CA VAL A 108 -12.09 -13.76 2.02
C VAL A 108 -12.87 -14.98 2.52
N SER A 109 -12.29 -15.82 3.39
CA SER A 109 -13.01 -16.97 3.97
C SER A 109 -14.16 -16.54 4.89
N LEU A 110 -13.92 -15.55 5.74
CA LEU A 110 -14.94 -14.94 6.58
C LEU A 110 -16.03 -14.26 5.73
N LEU A 111 -15.64 -13.58 4.65
CA LEU A 111 -16.56 -12.94 3.72
C LEU A 111 -17.43 -13.98 2.99
N LYS A 112 -16.86 -15.09 2.51
CA LYS A 112 -17.60 -16.21 1.92
C LYS A 112 -18.63 -16.74 2.92
N SER A 113 -18.24 -16.99 4.17
CA SER A 113 -19.15 -17.46 5.22
C SER A 113 -20.32 -16.48 5.46
N SER A 114 -20.03 -15.18 5.56
CA SER A 114 -21.05 -14.13 5.69
C SER A 114 -22.00 -14.07 4.49
N MET A 115 -21.48 -14.19 3.26
CA MET A 115 -22.31 -14.21 2.05
C MET A 115 -23.23 -15.43 2.00
N CYS A 116 -22.71 -16.61 2.33
CA CYS A 116 -23.49 -17.84 2.41
C CYS A 116 -24.57 -17.76 3.49
N LEU A 117 -24.27 -17.14 4.64
CA LEU A 117 -25.26 -16.90 5.70
C LEU A 117 -26.42 -16.03 5.21
N ARG A 118 -26.14 -14.93 4.49
CA ARG A 118 -27.18 -14.07 3.91
C ARG A 118 -28.04 -14.79 2.87
N ARG A 119 -27.45 -15.73 2.14
CA ARG A 119 -28.12 -16.57 1.12
C ARG A 119 -28.79 -17.82 1.69
N GLN A 120 -28.68 -18.04 3.01
CA GLN A 120 -29.14 -19.28 3.67
C GLN A 120 -28.53 -20.56 3.06
N ASP A 121 -27.33 -20.48 2.49
CA ASP A 121 -26.59 -21.63 1.96
C ASP A 121 -25.75 -22.28 3.07
N CYS A 122 -26.37 -23.18 3.83
CA CYS A 122 -25.73 -23.86 4.96
C CYS A 122 -24.51 -24.70 4.53
N ARG A 123 -24.55 -25.31 3.34
CA ARG A 123 -23.47 -26.18 2.86
C ARG A 123 -22.20 -25.38 2.58
N ARG A 124 -22.30 -24.33 1.77
CA ARG A 124 -21.12 -23.49 1.43
C ARG A 124 -20.63 -22.68 2.62
N LYS A 125 -21.53 -22.32 3.56
CA LYS A 125 -21.15 -21.72 4.85
C LYS A 125 -20.25 -22.67 5.65
N LYS A 126 -20.64 -23.95 5.75
CA LYS A 126 -19.85 -24.97 6.44
C LYS A 126 -18.46 -25.12 5.81
N GLU A 127 -18.37 -25.25 4.49
CA GLU A 127 -17.08 -25.32 3.77
C GLU A 127 -16.16 -24.12 4.07
N ALA A 128 -16.72 -22.90 4.13
CA ALA A 128 -15.95 -21.69 4.42
C ALA A 128 -15.46 -21.64 5.88
N ASN A 129 -16.27 -22.14 6.81
CA ASN A 129 -15.90 -22.24 8.22
C ASN A 129 -14.80 -23.27 8.44
N GLU A 130 -14.94 -24.48 7.86
CA GLU A 130 -13.92 -25.53 7.92
C GLU A 130 -12.58 -25.05 7.33
N PHE A 131 -12.62 -24.33 6.20
CA PHE A 131 -11.41 -23.68 5.66
C PHE A 131 -10.79 -22.69 6.64
N THR A 132 -11.61 -21.90 7.34
CA THR A 132 -11.13 -20.89 8.30
C THR A 132 -10.51 -21.55 9.54
N GLU A 133 -11.10 -22.64 10.03
CA GLU A 133 -10.55 -23.44 11.13
C GLU A 133 -9.19 -24.05 10.74
N MET A 134 -9.10 -24.67 9.57
CA MET A 134 -7.84 -25.22 9.05
C MET A 134 -6.79 -24.11 8.81
N PHE A 135 -7.22 -22.93 8.33
CA PHE A 135 -6.35 -21.77 8.19
C PHE A 135 -5.74 -21.36 9.53
N ASP A 136 -6.56 -21.25 10.58
CA ASP A 136 -6.09 -20.81 11.89
C ASP A 136 -5.16 -21.84 12.56
N ALA A 137 -5.38 -23.13 12.29
CA ALA A 137 -4.51 -24.20 12.76
C ALA A 137 -3.15 -24.25 12.02
N GLU A 138 -3.16 -24.20 10.69
CA GLU A 138 -2.00 -24.63 9.90
C GLU A 138 -1.28 -23.52 9.13
N TRP A 139 -1.95 -22.42 8.80
CA TRP A 139 -1.41 -21.38 7.91
C TRP A 139 -0.12 -20.77 8.45
N LYS A 140 -0.05 -20.61 9.79
CA LYS A 140 1.14 -20.09 10.47
C LYS A 140 2.36 -20.95 10.19
N GLY A 141 2.23 -22.27 10.29
CA GLY A 141 3.32 -23.23 10.05
C GLY A 141 3.72 -23.30 8.59
N LYS A 142 2.74 -23.36 7.68
CA LYS A 142 2.97 -23.57 6.25
C LYS A 142 3.52 -22.35 5.52
N VAL A 143 3.05 -21.15 5.86
CA VAL A 143 3.34 -19.91 5.11
C VAL A 143 3.96 -18.84 6.00
N SER A 144 3.27 -18.43 7.06
CA SER A 144 3.61 -17.16 7.75
C SER A 144 4.94 -17.21 8.49
N SER A 145 5.27 -18.33 9.12
CA SER A 145 6.53 -18.49 9.87
C SER A 145 7.74 -18.47 8.94
N VAL A 146 7.64 -19.16 7.80
CA VAL A 146 8.70 -19.18 6.78
C VAL A 146 8.88 -17.79 6.17
N ALA A 147 7.78 -17.14 5.77
CA ALA A 147 7.82 -15.79 5.22
C ALA A 147 8.41 -14.77 6.22
N ASN A 148 8.02 -14.80 7.49
CA ASN A 148 8.58 -13.92 8.52
C ASN A 148 10.06 -14.18 8.78
N ARG A 149 10.49 -15.45 8.81
CA ARG A 149 11.91 -15.80 8.94
C ARG A 149 12.71 -15.27 7.77
N SER A 150 12.27 -15.49 6.53
CA SER A 150 12.91 -14.95 5.33
C SER A 150 12.97 -13.43 5.33
N LYS A 151 11.89 -12.75 5.74
CA LYS A 151 11.86 -11.29 5.87
C LYS A 151 12.88 -10.78 6.90
N ARG A 152 12.97 -11.44 8.06
CA ARG A 152 13.95 -11.10 9.10
C ARG A 152 15.39 -11.30 8.64
N LEU A 153 15.68 -12.44 8.00
CA LEU A 153 17.02 -12.71 7.45
C LEU A 153 17.42 -11.68 6.40
N LYS A 154 16.49 -11.32 5.49
CA LYS A 154 16.72 -10.24 4.53
C LYS A 154 16.98 -8.89 5.19
N ALA A 155 16.25 -8.57 6.26
CA ALA A 155 16.48 -7.34 7.00
C ALA A 155 17.83 -7.33 7.72
N MET A 156 18.25 -8.45 8.32
CA MET A 156 19.55 -8.59 8.97
C MET A 156 20.72 -8.50 7.98
N ASN A 157 20.55 -9.08 6.79
CA ASN A 157 21.59 -9.07 5.75
C ASN A 157 21.61 -7.76 4.94
N LYS A 158 20.62 -6.87 5.13
CA LYS A 158 20.57 -5.59 4.44
C LYS A 158 21.63 -4.67 5.03
N ARG A 159 22.69 -4.39 4.26
CA ARG A 159 23.64 -3.33 4.60
C ARG A 159 22.87 -2.00 4.70
N CYS A 160 22.96 -1.36 5.85
CA CYS A 160 22.43 -0.01 6.03
C CYS A 160 23.52 0.96 5.58
N GLU A 161 23.58 1.22 4.27
CA GLU A 161 24.40 2.28 3.72
C GLU A 161 23.68 3.59 4.01
N LEU A 162 24.12 4.26 5.07
CA LEU A 162 23.72 5.64 5.31
C LEU A 162 24.52 6.52 4.33
N PRO A 163 23.86 7.49 3.66
CA PRO A 163 24.59 8.46 2.86
C PRO A 163 25.57 9.21 3.77
N SER A 164 26.77 9.45 3.25
CA SER A 164 27.75 10.27 3.96
C SER A 164 27.26 11.73 4.06
N THR A 165 27.86 12.51 4.96
CA THR A 165 27.58 13.95 5.03
C THR A 165 27.89 14.65 3.70
N GLU A 166 28.94 14.21 3.01
CA GLU A 166 29.33 14.74 1.69
C GLU A 166 28.27 14.48 0.63
N ASP A 167 27.64 13.28 0.64
CA ASP A 167 26.53 12.96 -0.25
C ASP A 167 25.32 13.87 0.01
N LEU A 168 25.01 14.13 1.28
CA LEU A 168 23.89 15.02 1.67
C LEU A 168 24.15 16.47 1.26
N VAL A 169 25.39 16.95 1.43
CA VAL A 169 25.80 18.31 1.02
C VAL A 169 25.73 18.44 -0.51
N SER A 170 26.23 17.44 -1.24
CA SER A 170 26.20 17.40 -2.71
C SER A 170 24.77 17.38 -3.24
N LEU A 171 23.91 16.54 -2.66
CA LEU A 171 22.49 16.48 -3.02
C LEU A 171 21.76 17.78 -2.72
N LYS A 172 22.02 18.40 -1.56
CA LYS A 172 21.44 19.71 -1.21
C LYS A 172 21.85 20.77 -2.24
N LYS A 173 23.13 20.83 -2.61
CA LYS A 173 23.65 21.79 -3.59
C LYS A 173 22.96 21.61 -4.94
N PHE A 174 22.94 20.38 -5.45
CA PHE A 174 22.25 20.02 -6.69
C PHE A 174 20.77 20.44 -6.68
N LEU A 175 20.03 20.12 -5.61
CA LEU A 175 18.62 20.48 -5.51
C LEU A 175 18.39 21.99 -5.49
N VAL A 176 19.27 22.78 -4.88
CA VAL A 176 19.15 24.26 -4.88
C VAL A 176 19.37 24.80 -6.29
N GLU A 177 20.45 24.39 -6.93
CA GLU A 177 20.88 24.91 -8.23
C GLU A 177 19.88 24.53 -9.33
N GLU A 178 19.47 23.26 -9.40
CA GLU A 178 18.50 22.80 -10.40
C GLU A 178 17.13 23.46 -10.24
N ILE A 179 16.64 23.66 -9.00
CA ILE A 179 15.37 24.34 -8.78
C ILE A 179 15.46 25.79 -9.28
N GLN A 180 16.56 26.50 -8.99
CA GLN A 180 16.75 27.87 -9.47
C GLN A 180 16.73 27.94 -10.99
N ILE A 181 17.54 27.12 -11.67
CA ILE A 181 17.62 27.09 -13.13
C ILE A 181 16.27 26.74 -13.76
N LYS A 182 15.58 25.72 -13.25
CA LYS A 182 14.34 25.23 -13.88
C LYS A 182 13.13 26.14 -13.61
N MET A 183 13.16 26.96 -12.56
CA MET A 183 12.10 27.94 -12.30
C MET A 183 12.24 29.23 -13.13
N GLU A 184 13.35 29.44 -13.85
CA GLU A 184 13.49 30.60 -14.74
C GLU A 184 12.54 30.57 -15.93
N ASN A 185 12.07 29.38 -16.34
CA ASN A 185 11.05 29.25 -17.37
C ASN A 185 9.64 29.49 -16.78
N PRO A 186 8.95 30.59 -17.14
CA PRO A 186 7.62 30.89 -16.61
C PRO A 186 6.51 29.98 -17.17
N ALA A 187 6.78 29.21 -18.24
CA ALA A 187 5.81 28.32 -18.87
C ALA A 187 6.44 26.93 -19.14
N PRO A 188 6.68 26.12 -18.10
CA PRO A 188 7.25 24.79 -18.27
C PRO A 188 6.28 23.85 -18.98
N THR A 189 6.82 22.96 -19.80
CA THR A 189 6.07 21.82 -20.35
C THR A 189 5.65 20.86 -19.22
N TYR A 190 4.67 19.98 -19.48
CA TYR A 190 4.23 19.01 -18.46
C TYR A 190 5.37 18.13 -17.89
N PRO A 191 6.30 17.58 -18.70
CA PRO A 191 7.45 16.85 -18.17
C PRO A 191 8.37 17.69 -17.29
N GLU A 192 8.62 18.95 -17.67
CA GLU A 192 9.45 19.88 -16.89
C GLU A 192 8.78 20.22 -15.56
N TYR A 193 7.47 20.46 -15.57
CA TYR A 193 6.68 20.68 -14.36
C TYR A 193 6.78 19.49 -13.39
N VAL A 194 6.62 18.26 -13.90
CA VAL A 194 6.78 17.04 -13.09
C VAL A 194 8.19 16.92 -12.51
N TYR A 195 9.21 17.26 -13.29
CA TYR A 195 10.60 17.23 -12.83
C TYR A 195 10.86 18.26 -11.72
N ILE A 196 10.43 19.51 -11.89
CA ILE A 196 10.50 20.56 -10.87
C ILE A 196 9.78 20.12 -9.58
N THR A 197 8.62 19.50 -9.73
CA THR A 197 7.84 18.97 -8.60
C THR A 197 8.64 17.90 -7.83
N HIS A 198 9.33 16.99 -8.52
CA HIS A 198 10.17 16.00 -7.87
C HIS A 198 11.35 16.63 -7.12
N LEU A 199 12.00 17.65 -7.69
CA LEU A 199 13.09 18.38 -7.02
C LEU A 199 12.59 19.06 -5.74
N LEU A 200 11.44 19.72 -5.81
CA LEU A 200 10.81 20.37 -4.64
C LEU A 200 10.42 19.35 -3.56
N ILE A 201 9.82 18.23 -3.95
CA ILE A 201 9.47 17.15 -3.02
C ILE A 201 10.73 16.63 -2.31
N ALA A 202 11.80 16.36 -3.05
CA ALA A 202 13.07 15.90 -2.48
C ALA A 202 13.66 16.91 -1.50
N ARG A 203 13.65 18.21 -1.86
CA ARG A 203 14.13 19.29 -0.99
C ARG A 203 13.33 19.37 0.32
N ILE A 204 12.00 19.37 0.22
CA ILE A 204 11.12 19.47 1.40
C ILE A 204 11.25 18.22 2.28
N ALA A 205 11.34 17.04 1.68
CA ALA A 205 11.50 15.77 2.41
C ALA A 205 12.82 15.74 3.20
N LEU A 206 13.94 16.14 2.57
CA LEU A 206 15.25 16.19 3.22
C LEU A 206 15.31 17.27 4.30
N PHE A 207 14.87 18.49 3.99
CA PHE A 207 14.99 19.63 4.91
C PHE A 207 14.10 19.48 6.14
N ASN A 208 12.86 19.03 5.96
CA ASN A 208 11.91 18.86 7.06
C ASN A 208 11.95 17.45 7.67
N LYS A 209 12.88 16.59 7.24
CA LYS A 209 12.95 15.17 7.63
C LYS A 209 11.59 14.45 7.53
N ARG A 210 10.81 14.77 6.49
CA ARG A 210 9.47 14.20 6.26
C ARG A 210 9.53 13.04 5.29
N ARG A 211 8.61 12.08 5.48
CA ARG A 211 8.43 11.01 4.49
C ARG A 211 7.88 11.62 3.20
N VAL A 212 8.38 11.15 2.06
CA VAL A 212 7.99 11.66 0.72
C VAL A 212 6.47 11.70 0.53
N ASN A 213 5.76 10.68 1.03
CA ASN A 213 4.29 10.61 0.93
C ASN A 213 3.58 11.76 1.66
N GLU A 214 4.15 12.23 2.77
CA GLU A 214 3.58 13.36 3.51
C GLU A 214 3.78 14.67 2.75
N VAL A 215 4.92 14.81 2.06
CA VAL A 215 5.23 15.97 1.24
C VAL A 215 4.35 16.02 0.00
N SER A 216 4.10 14.86 -0.64
CA SER A 216 3.21 14.79 -1.80
C SER A 216 1.75 15.10 -1.49
N GLU A 217 1.35 15.06 -0.22
CA GLU A 217 -0.02 15.34 0.23
C GLU A 217 -0.21 16.79 0.72
N LEU A 218 0.86 17.60 0.71
CA LEU A 218 0.78 19.01 1.08
C LEU A 218 -0.08 19.77 0.07
N LYS A 219 -1.14 20.41 0.58
CA LYS A 219 -1.97 21.30 -0.24
C LYS A 219 -1.41 22.72 -0.23
N VAL A 220 -1.72 23.48 -1.27
CA VAL A 220 -1.45 24.93 -1.30
C VAL A 220 -2.11 25.64 -0.11
N SER A 221 -3.30 25.19 0.30
CA SER A 221 -3.98 25.70 1.49
C SER A 221 -3.16 25.50 2.77
N ASP A 222 -2.48 24.36 2.90
CA ASP A 222 -1.68 24.04 4.08
C ASP A 222 -0.44 24.94 4.14
N PHE A 223 0.18 25.17 2.98
CA PHE A 223 1.28 26.13 2.84
C PHE A 223 0.85 27.57 3.17
N GLN A 224 -0.30 28.02 2.65
CA GLN A 224 -0.84 29.36 2.92
C GLN A 224 -1.18 29.55 4.39
N LYS A 225 -1.80 28.56 5.04
CA LYS A 225 -2.06 28.58 6.49
C LYS A 225 -0.78 28.71 7.29
N ARG A 226 0.27 27.99 6.88
CA ARG A 226 1.57 28.03 7.55
C ARG A 226 2.29 29.38 7.38
N ILE A 227 2.18 30.02 6.22
CA ILE A 227 2.67 31.40 6.01
C ILE A 227 1.91 32.38 6.90
N ARG A 228 0.59 32.22 7.05
CA ARG A 228 -0.23 33.06 7.92
C ARG A 228 -0.01 32.83 9.41
N GLY A 229 0.71 31.77 9.78
CA GLY A 229 0.97 31.44 11.18
C GLY A 229 -0.18 30.73 11.89
N ASP A 230 -1.19 30.24 11.15
CA ASP A 230 -2.39 29.58 11.70
C ASP A 230 -2.06 28.30 12.53
N GLU A 231 -0.83 27.78 12.42
CA GLU A 231 -0.33 26.58 13.11
C GLU A 231 0.64 26.88 14.29
N LEU A 232 0.96 28.16 14.58
CA LEU A 232 1.97 28.53 15.59
C LEU A 232 1.66 28.01 16.99
N ASP A 233 0.38 27.91 17.36
CA ASP A 233 -0.06 27.38 18.65
C ASP A 233 0.28 25.88 18.84
N THR A 234 0.58 25.15 17.76
CA THR A 234 0.86 23.70 17.84
C THR A 234 2.33 23.34 18.01
N ASN A 235 3.27 24.28 17.85
CA ASN A 235 4.70 24.00 17.97
C ASN A 235 5.38 24.91 19.00
N THR A 236 5.04 24.64 20.27
CA THR A 236 5.50 25.39 21.44
C THR A 236 7.03 25.48 21.56
N GLU A 237 7.78 24.49 21.07
CA GLU A 237 9.25 24.55 21.04
C GLU A 237 9.76 25.67 20.13
N ILE A 238 9.22 25.78 18.91
CA ILE A 238 9.61 26.84 17.98
C ILE A 238 9.21 28.19 18.57
N TYR A 239 7.98 28.31 19.07
CA TYR A 239 7.54 29.54 19.73
C TYR A 239 8.49 29.94 20.87
N ASN A 240 8.89 28.98 21.71
CA ASN A 240 9.79 29.24 22.83
C ASN A 240 11.20 29.64 22.39
N SER A 241 11.71 29.10 21.27
CA SER A 241 13.03 29.45 20.71
C SER A 241 13.11 30.84 20.08
N LEU A 242 11.97 31.49 19.79
CA LEU A 242 11.95 32.84 19.23
C LEU A 242 12.34 33.90 20.25
N ALA A 243 13.06 34.91 19.79
CA ALA A 243 13.40 36.10 20.56
C ALA A 243 12.14 36.91 20.91
N VAL A 244 12.23 37.75 21.94
CA VAL A 244 11.11 38.59 22.41
C VAL A 244 10.58 39.51 21.31
N SER A 245 11.48 40.06 20.48
CA SER A 245 11.13 40.88 19.32
C SER A 245 10.36 40.09 18.25
N GLU A 246 10.76 38.85 17.99
CA GLU A 246 10.10 37.97 17.00
C GLU A 246 8.72 37.53 17.48
N LYS A 247 8.58 37.19 18.77
CA LYS A 247 7.29 36.90 19.42
C LYS A 247 6.32 38.09 19.35
N ALA A 248 6.83 39.32 19.42
CA ALA A 248 6.01 40.53 19.28
C ALA A 248 5.52 40.74 17.85
N LEU A 249 6.33 40.37 16.85
CA LEU A 249 5.95 40.45 15.43
C LEU A 249 4.89 39.43 15.02
N LEU A 250 4.83 38.27 15.69
CA LEU A 250 3.81 37.25 15.45
C LEU A 250 2.40 37.64 15.92
N LYS A 251 2.25 38.70 16.72
CA LYS A 251 0.97 39.18 17.24
C LYS A 251 0.33 40.29 16.40
N ARG A 252 0.96 40.66 15.27
CA ARG A 252 0.43 41.63 14.29
C ARG A 252 -0.21 40.90 13.13
#